data_AF-A0A8C7ZB88-F1
#
_entry.id   AF-A0A8C7ZB88-F1
#
_cell.length_a   1.000
_cell.length_b   1.000
_cell.length_c   1.000
_cell.angle_alpha   90.00
_cell.angle_beta   90.00
_cell.angle_gamma   90.00
#
_symmetry.space_group_name_H-M   'P 1'
#
loop_
_entity.id
_entity.type
_entity.pdbx_description
1 polymer ?
#
loop_
_entity_poly.entity_id
_entity_poly.type
_entity_poly.pdbx_seq_one_letter_code
_entity_poly.pdbx_strand_id
1 'polypeptide(L)'
;MEERETLTRALSLLVNLGQVLLQKARQEAAGSLETFVLYKITTMFGLLTAGADFYRSLGVKTKSEAEEVWKKSYHHEAVREQVEELLQLESEWDAFLQSVDEDLQSTDELLSGSKAADRIGADSVFTDARSAESVTLGQFLGQNQKLLLVLIRHFG
;
A
#
# COMPACT_ATOMS: atom_id res chain seq x y z
N MET A 1 -17.65 29.78 -0.67
CA MET A 1 -16.23 30.21 -0.65
C MET A 1 -15.45 29.32 0.30
N GLU A 2 -15.97 29.10 1.50
CA GLU A 2 -15.43 28.21 2.55
C GLU A 2 -15.20 26.76 2.10
N GLU A 3 -16.18 26.08 1.49
CA GLU A 3 -16.02 24.68 1.03
C GLU A 3 -14.90 24.49 -0.01
N ARG A 4 -14.66 25.49 -0.86
CA ARG A 4 -13.63 25.44 -1.90
C ARG A 4 -12.24 25.62 -1.31
N GLU A 5 -12.09 26.58 -0.39
CA GLU A 5 -10.83 26.76 0.34
C GLU A 5 -10.50 25.53 1.18
N THR A 6 -11.51 24.90 1.80
CA THR A 6 -11.35 23.63 2.49
C THR A 6 -10.88 22.53 1.54
N LEU A 7 -11.49 22.39 0.35
CA LEU A 7 -11.09 21.40 -0.65
C LEU A 7 -9.63 21.59 -1.11
N THR A 8 -9.26 22.80 -1.52
CA THR A 8 -7.90 23.07 -2.01
C THR A 8 -6.86 22.85 -0.91
N ARG A 9 -7.15 23.26 0.34
CA ARG A 9 -6.26 23.01 1.49
C ARG A 9 -6.15 21.53 1.81
N ALA A 10 -7.25 20.79 1.76
CA ALA A 10 -7.29 19.36 2.05
C ALA A 10 -6.51 18.56 1.00
N LEU A 11 -6.69 18.87 -0.29
CA LEU A 11 -5.90 18.28 -1.37
C LEU A 11 -4.42 18.58 -1.20
N SER A 12 -4.05 19.84 -0.96
CA SER A 12 -2.66 20.23 -0.77
C SER A 12 -2.01 19.55 0.43
N LEU A 13 -2.74 19.40 1.54
CA LEU A 13 -2.24 18.68 2.70
C LEU A 13 -1.99 17.20 2.38
N LEU A 14 -2.93 16.54 1.69
CA LEU A 14 -2.79 15.15 1.26
C LEU A 14 -1.59 14.96 0.33
N VAL A 15 -1.45 15.82 -0.68
CA VAL A 15 -0.32 15.79 -1.63
C VAL A 15 1.00 15.94 -0.90
N ASN A 16 1.15 16.97 -0.07
CA ASN A 16 2.39 17.23 0.66
C ASN A 16 2.76 16.08 1.61
N LEU A 17 1.79 15.55 2.37
CA LEU A 17 2.03 14.40 3.25
C LEU A 17 2.42 13.16 2.46
N GLY A 18 1.73 12.89 1.36
CA GLY A 18 2.04 11.74 0.50
C GLY A 18 3.42 11.84 -0.15
N GLN A 19 3.85 13.05 -0.55
CA GLN A 19 5.21 13.28 -1.06
C GLN A 19 6.27 13.04 0.02
N VAL A 20 6.08 13.58 1.23
CA VAL A 20 7.00 13.35 2.36
C VAL A 20 7.11 11.85 2.67
N LEU A 21 5.98 11.15 2.71
CA LEU A 21 5.94 9.70 2.95
C LEU A 21 6.62 8.93 1.82
N LEU A 22 6.46 9.34 0.55
CA LEU A 22 7.11 8.70 -0.58
C LEU A 22 8.63 8.85 -0.52
N GLN A 23 9.12 10.05 -0.19
CA GLN A 23 10.55 10.29 -0.02
C GLN A 23 11.12 9.46 1.12
N LYS A 24 10.40 9.37 2.24
CA LYS A 24 10.79 8.50 3.36
C LYS A 24 10.82 7.03 2.95
N ALA A 25 9.80 6.56 2.23
CA ALA A 25 9.75 5.18 1.72
C ALA A 25 10.94 4.87 0.80
N ARG A 26 11.27 5.78 -0.13
CA ARG A 26 12.44 5.64 -1.01
C ARG A 26 13.75 5.56 -0.23
N GLN A 27 13.92 6.40 0.80
CA GLN A 27 15.11 6.37 1.66
C GLN A 27 15.21 5.07 2.46
N GLU A 28 14.10 4.59 3.02
CA GLU A 28 14.04 3.33 3.76
C GLU A 28 14.36 2.14 2.84
N ALA A 29 13.75 2.08 1.65
CA ALA A 29 14.00 1.04 0.66
C ALA A 29 15.45 1.03 0.18
N ALA A 30 16.06 2.20 -0.06
CA ALA A 30 17.46 2.30 -0.44
C ALA A 30 18.42 1.87 0.68
N GLY A 31 18.03 2.00 1.95
CA GLY A 31 18.83 1.54 3.09
C GLY A 31 18.81 0.02 3.27
N SER A 32 17.64 -0.60 3.14
CA SER A 32 17.47 -2.05 3.12
C SER A 32 16.07 -2.38 2.63
N LEU A 33 15.99 -3.07 1.49
CA LEU A 33 14.72 -3.47 0.90
C LEU A 33 13.96 -4.46 1.80
N GLU A 34 14.67 -5.40 2.42
CA GLU A 34 14.13 -6.36 3.39
C GLU A 34 13.52 -5.66 4.60
N THR A 35 14.25 -4.72 5.19
CA THR A 35 13.79 -3.94 6.35
C THR A 35 12.60 -3.05 5.96
N PHE A 36 12.70 -2.37 4.81
CA PHE A 36 11.60 -1.57 4.28
C PHE A 36 10.34 -2.40 4.12
N VAL A 37 10.45 -3.64 3.63
CA VAL A 37 9.28 -4.50 3.44
C VAL A 37 8.74 -5.05 4.75
N LEU A 38 9.60 -5.41 5.70
CA LEU A 38 9.17 -5.83 7.04
C LEU A 38 8.39 -4.73 7.77
N TYR A 39 8.78 -3.46 7.55
CA TYR A 39 8.14 -2.29 8.13
C TYR A 39 7.23 -1.53 7.16
N LYS A 40 6.90 -2.07 5.96
CA LYS A 40 6.05 -1.44 4.90
C LYS A 40 4.76 -0.86 5.47
N ILE A 41 4.25 -1.55 6.49
CA ILE A 41 3.17 -1.15 7.39
C ILE A 41 3.26 0.34 7.74
N THR A 42 4.36 0.86 8.29
CA THR A 42 4.36 2.20 8.92
C THR A 42 4.13 3.33 7.92
N THR A 43 4.85 3.33 6.80
CA THR A 43 4.78 4.42 5.81
C THR A 43 3.48 4.34 4.99
N MET A 44 3.00 3.12 4.69
CA MET A 44 1.69 2.91 4.08
C MET A 44 0.53 3.26 5.03
N PHE A 45 0.65 2.97 6.33
CA PHE A 45 -0.32 3.40 7.35
C PHE A 45 -0.37 4.93 7.45
N GLY A 46 0.77 5.61 7.27
CA GLY A 46 0.82 7.08 7.17
C GLY A 46 -0.04 7.59 6.01
N LEU A 47 0.08 6.98 4.83
CA LEU A 47 -0.70 7.36 3.64
C LEU A 47 -2.20 7.08 3.82
N LEU A 48 -2.55 5.93 4.40
CA LEU A 48 -3.94 5.60 4.74
C LEU A 48 -4.55 6.60 5.71
N THR A 49 -3.78 7.02 6.72
CA THR A 49 -4.22 8.01 7.70
C THR A 49 -4.44 9.37 7.04
N ALA A 50 -3.50 9.81 6.19
CA ALA A 50 -3.65 11.05 5.43
C ALA A 50 -4.89 11.04 4.52
N GLY A 51 -5.16 9.93 3.83
CA GLY A 51 -6.37 9.75 3.02
C GLY A 51 -7.66 9.77 3.85
N ALA A 52 -7.66 9.13 5.03
CA ALA A 52 -8.79 9.14 5.94
C ALA A 52 -9.09 10.54 6.50
N ASP A 53 -8.05 11.29 6.85
CA ASP A 53 -8.17 12.68 7.31
C ASP A 53 -8.66 13.60 6.18
N PHE A 54 -8.19 13.36 4.94
CA PHE A 54 -8.70 14.03 3.76
C PHE A 54 -10.21 13.80 3.58
N TYR A 55 -10.68 12.55 3.60
CA TYR A 55 -12.13 12.27 3.49
C TYR A 55 -12.93 12.90 4.63
N ARG A 56 -12.42 12.84 5.86
CA ARG A 56 -13.05 13.49 7.02
C ARG A 56 -13.18 15.00 6.83
N SER A 57 -12.15 15.65 6.29
CA SER A 57 -12.15 17.10 6.05
C SER A 57 -13.19 17.54 5.00
N LEU A 58 -13.53 16.65 4.07
CA LEU A 58 -14.57 16.88 3.06
C LEU A 58 -15.96 16.39 3.51
N GLY A 59 -16.07 15.74 4.67
CA GLY A 59 -17.32 15.12 5.13
C GLY A 59 -17.77 13.92 4.30
N VAL A 60 -16.85 13.28 3.57
CA VAL A 60 -17.12 12.10 2.73
C VAL A 60 -16.54 10.83 3.34
N LYS A 61 -16.91 9.66 2.81
CA LYS A 61 -16.45 8.36 3.31
C LYS A 61 -15.65 7.58 2.27
N THR A 62 -15.74 7.95 1.00
CA THR A 62 -15.15 7.19 -0.11
C THR A 62 -14.39 8.10 -1.08
N LYS A 63 -13.44 7.50 -1.82
CA LYS A 63 -12.73 8.18 -2.92
C LYS A 63 -13.70 8.74 -3.95
N SER A 64 -14.69 7.96 -4.36
CA SER A 64 -15.68 8.38 -5.37
C SER A 64 -16.50 9.58 -4.92
N GLU A 65 -16.89 9.67 -3.64
CA GLU A 65 -17.56 10.86 -3.11
C GLU A 65 -16.64 12.08 -3.11
N ALA A 66 -15.36 11.91 -2.74
CA ALA A 66 -14.37 12.99 -2.83
C ALA A 66 -14.18 13.49 -4.28
N GLU A 67 -14.16 12.56 -5.24
CA GLU A 67 -14.11 12.87 -6.67
C GLU A 67 -15.30 13.72 -7.13
N GLU A 68 -16.51 13.37 -6.70
CA GLU A 68 -17.69 14.17 -7.02
C GLU A 68 -17.64 15.57 -6.40
N VAL A 69 -16.96 15.74 -5.26
CA VAL A 69 -16.75 17.06 -4.64
C VAL A 69 -15.80 17.91 -5.46
N TRP A 70 -14.63 17.39 -5.88
CA TRP A 70 -13.68 18.19 -6.65
C TRP A 70 -14.09 18.39 -8.11
N LYS A 71 -14.82 17.45 -8.74
CA LYS A 71 -15.38 17.63 -10.10
C LYS A 71 -16.27 18.87 -10.19
N LYS A 72 -17.09 19.13 -9.16
CA LYS A 72 -17.93 20.35 -9.09
C LYS A 72 -17.12 21.64 -9.11
N SER A 73 -15.88 21.60 -8.61
CA SER A 73 -14.99 22.75 -8.50
C SER A 73 -13.84 22.74 -9.53
N TYR A 74 -13.84 21.80 -10.47
CA TYR A 74 -12.73 21.57 -11.41
C TYR A 74 -12.50 22.70 -12.43
N HIS A 75 -13.50 23.58 -12.60
CA HIS A 75 -13.37 24.80 -13.39
C HIS A 75 -12.43 25.84 -12.75
N HIS A 76 -12.03 25.64 -11.49
CA HIS A 76 -11.07 26.47 -10.81
C HIS A 76 -9.65 25.91 -10.94
N GLU A 77 -8.73 26.76 -11.40
CA GLU A 77 -7.33 26.42 -11.63
C GLU A 77 -6.66 25.81 -10.39
N ALA A 78 -6.77 26.46 -9.23
CA ALA A 78 -6.16 25.95 -7.99
C ALA A 78 -6.68 24.56 -7.55
N VAL A 79 -7.92 24.19 -7.91
CA VAL A 79 -8.42 22.83 -7.64
C VAL A 79 -7.85 21.85 -8.67
N ARG A 80 -7.85 22.23 -9.95
CA ARG A 80 -7.31 21.42 -11.04
C ARG A 80 -5.83 21.10 -10.81
N GLU A 81 -5.01 22.09 -10.48
CA GLU A 81 -3.59 21.91 -10.17
C GLU A 81 -3.39 20.89 -9.04
N GLN A 82 -4.13 21.03 -7.95
CA GLN A 82 -4.00 20.13 -6.80
C GLN A 82 -4.49 18.70 -7.10
N VAL A 83 -5.48 18.54 -7.98
CA VAL A 83 -5.91 17.22 -8.45
C VAL A 83 -4.86 16.61 -9.39
N GLU A 84 -4.25 17.41 -10.27
CA GLU A 84 -3.15 16.95 -11.14
C GLU A 84 -1.94 16.51 -10.31
N GLU A 85 -1.58 17.27 -9.27
CA GLU A 85 -0.53 16.90 -8.31
C GLU A 85 -0.86 15.59 -7.57
N LEU A 86 -2.12 15.39 -7.16
CA LEU A 86 -2.55 14.16 -6.53
C LEU A 86 -2.43 12.95 -7.47
N LEU A 87 -2.86 13.10 -8.73
CA LEU A 87 -2.75 12.01 -9.73
C LEU A 87 -1.29 11.68 -10.06
N GLN A 88 -0.44 12.70 -10.16
CA GLN A 88 1.01 12.51 -10.33
C GLN A 88 1.60 11.76 -9.13
N LEU A 89 1.21 12.14 -7.91
CA LEU A 89 1.63 11.47 -6.68
C LEU A 89 1.18 10.00 -6.66
N GLU A 90 -0.07 9.70 -7.05
CA GLU A 90 -0.55 8.31 -7.18
C GLU A 90 0.33 7.51 -8.16
N SER A 91 0.63 8.08 -9.34
CA SER A 91 1.50 7.44 -10.32
C SER A 91 2.92 7.21 -9.81
N GLU A 92 3.48 8.12 -9.01
CA GLU A 92 4.83 7.98 -8.45
C GLU A 92 4.89 6.92 -7.34
N TRP A 93 3.84 6.81 -6.54
CA TRP A 93 3.69 5.73 -5.57
C TRP A 93 3.59 4.37 -6.26
N ASP A 94 2.77 4.25 -7.30
CA ASP A 94 2.62 3.01 -8.06
C ASP A 94 3.94 2.58 -8.69
N ALA A 95 4.65 3.51 -9.34
CA ALA A 95 5.95 3.24 -9.95
C ALA A 95 7.00 2.81 -8.92
N PHE A 96 7.01 3.43 -7.73
CA PHE A 96 7.90 3.05 -6.65
C PHE A 96 7.57 1.66 -6.07
N LEU A 97 6.30 1.36 -5.86
CA LEU A 97 5.90 0.04 -5.36
C LEU A 97 6.22 -1.05 -6.39
N GLN A 98 6.02 -0.78 -7.67
CA GLN A 98 6.42 -1.67 -8.74
C GLN A 98 7.94 -1.90 -8.74
N SER A 99 8.76 -0.85 -8.62
CA SER A 99 10.22 -1.02 -8.59
C SER A 99 10.68 -1.83 -7.38
N VAL A 100 10.06 -1.61 -6.21
CA VAL A 100 10.31 -2.42 -5.02
C VAL A 100 9.99 -3.90 -5.28
N ASP A 101 8.86 -4.19 -5.93
CA ASP A 101 8.46 -5.57 -6.21
C ASP A 101 9.38 -6.25 -7.25
N GLU A 102 9.88 -5.50 -8.24
CA GLU A 102 10.88 -5.98 -9.22
C GLU A 102 12.25 -6.25 -8.57
N ASP A 103 12.73 -5.34 -7.73
CA ASP A 103 14.00 -5.49 -7.01
C ASP A 103 13.97 -6.68 -6.04
N LEU A 104 12.82 -6.91 -5.40
CA LEU A 104 12.58 -8.07 -4.56
C LEU A 104 12.60 -9.38 -5.34
N GLN A 105 12.00 -9.41 -6.54
CA GLN A 105 12.02 -10.60 -7.40
C GLN A 105 13.42 -10.91 -7.90
N SER A 106 14.17 -9.89 -8.34
CA SER A 106 15.55 -10.08 -8.80
C SER A 106 16.49 -10.58 -7.69
N THR A 107 16.32 -10.09 -6.46
CA THR A 107 17.06 -10.56 -5.28
C THR A 107 16.74 -12.03 -4.98
N ASP A 108 15.46 -12.43 -5.06
CA ASP A 108 15.03 -13.81 -4.86
C ASP A 108 15.57 -14.74 -5.95
N GLU A 109 15.58 -14.34 -7.23
CA GLU A 109 16.18 -15.10 -8.33
C GLU A 109 17.69 -15.29 -8.17
N LEU A 110 18.39 -14.25 -7.70
CA LEU A 110 19.84 -14.29 -7.41
C LEU A 110 20.17 -15.20 -6.23
N LEU A 111 19.33 -15.23 -5.18
CA LEU A 111 19.56 -16.02 -3.97
C LEU A 111 19.09 -17.47 -4.10
N SER A 112 18.01 -17.71 -4.83
CA SER A 112 17.37 -19.04 -4.88
C SER A 112 18.01 -19.98 -5.89
N GLY A 113 18.63 -19.49 -6.97
CA GLY A 113 19.22 -20.33 -8.04
C GLY A 113 18.26 -21.38 -8.62
N SER A 114 16.99 -21.31 -8.27
CA SER A 114 15.99 -22.35 -8.36
C SER A 114 14.70 -21.66 -8.75
N LYS A 115 14.06 -22.15 -9.81
CA LYS A 115 12.73 -21.69 -10.20
C LYS A 115 11.83 -21.67 -8.96
N ALA A 116 11.16 -20.54 -8.73
CA ALA A 116 10.12 -20.41 -7.72
C ALA A 116 9.26 -21.68 -7.76
N ALA A 117 9.10 -22.34 -6.61
CA ALA A 117 8.31 -23.56 -6.55
C ALA A 117 6.86 -23.21 -6.92
N ASP A 118 6.46 -23.54 -8.15
CA ASP A 118 5.12 -23.30 -8.72
C ASP A 118 3.97 -23.87 -7.85
N ARG A 119 4.29 -24.71 -6.86
CA ARG A 119 3.32 -25.42 -6.03
C ARG A 119 3.80 -25.57 -4.60
N ILE A 120 2.93 -25.24 -3.67
CA ILE A 120 3.07 -25.55 -2.24
C ILE A 120 2.35 -26.88 -1.98
N GLY A 121 3.07 -27.88 -1.48
CA GLY A 121 2.50 -29.19 -1.14
C GLY A 121 1.67 -29.14 0.15
N ALA A 122 0.72 -30.06 0.31
CA ALA A 122 -0.08 -30.17 1.54
C ALA A 122 0.79 -30.48 2.78
N ASP A 123 1.92 -31.15 2.57
CA ASP A 123 2.87 -31.51 3.64
C ASP A 123 3.85 -30.37 3.97
N SER A 124 3.72 -29.21 3.31
CA SER A 124 4.56 -28.05 3.59
C SER A 124 4.33 -27.59 5.02
N VAL A 125 5.42 -27.43 5.76
CA VAL A 125 5.43 -27.07 7.18
C VAL A 125 5.41 -25.55 7.33
N PHE A 126 4.49 -25.05 8.16
CA PHE A 126 4.31 -23.65 8.53
C PHE A 126 4.32 -23.52 10.05
N THR A 127 4.39 -22.29 10.54
CA THR A 127 4.28 -21.97 11.97
C THR A 127 2.94 -21.29 12.23
N ASP A 128 2.10 -21.82 13.13
CA ASP A 128 0.90 -21.11 13.58
C ASP A 128 1.32 -19.90 14.41
N ALA A 129 0.97 -18.70 13.94
CA ALA A 129 1.38 -17.44 14.57
C ALA A 129 0.84 -17.24 15.99
N ARG A 130 -0.21 -17.97 16.40
CA ARG A 130 -0.81 -17.86 17.74
C ARG A 130 -0.22 -18.84 18.73
N SER A 131 0.07 -20.07 18.31
CA SER A 131 0.59 -21.13 19.19
C SER A 131 2.10 -21.37 19.06
N ALA A 132 2.74 -20.80 18.03
CA ALA A 132 4.12 -21.08 17.62
C ALA A 132 4.37 -22.57 17.28
N GLU A 133 3.32 -23.36 17.09
CA GLU A 133 3.43 -24.77 16.75
C GLU A 133 3.69 -24.96 15.25
N SER A 134 4.39 -26.05 14.94
CA SER A 134 4.63 -26.50 13.57
C SER A 134 3.36 -27.16 13.03
N VAL A 135 2.75 -26.58 12.01
CA VAL A 135 1.52 -27.05 11.35
C VAL A 135 1.77 -27.33 9.88
N THR A 136 0.92 -28.11 9.22
CA THR A 136 1.00 -28.32 7.76
C THR A 136 -0.20 -27.73 7.05
N LEU A 137 -0.04 -27.33 5.78
CA LEU A 137 -1.17 -26.80 4.99
C LEU A 137 -2.31 -27.81 4.90
N GLY A 138 -1.99 -29.10 4.79
CA GLY A 138 -2.94 -30.20 4.74
C GLY A 138 -3.84 -30.29 5.98
N GLN A 139 -3.39 -29.83 7.15
CA GLN A 139 -4.24 -29.78 8.34
C GLN A 139 -5.41 -28.80 8.18
N PHE A 140 -5.27 -27.76 7.36
CA PHE A 140 -6.32 -26.76 7.11
C PHE A 140 -7.16 -27.07 5.86
N LEU A 141 -6.70 -27.98 5.01
CA LEU A 141 -7.41 -28.41 3.80
C LEU A 141 -8.35 -29.58 4.11
N GLY A 142 -9.63 -29.48 3.72
CA GLY A 142 -10.58 -30.60 3.77
C GLY A 142 -11.38 -30.77 5.06
N GLN A 143 -11.30 -29.85 6.03
CA GLN A 143 -12.07 -29.91 7.29
C GLN A 143 -13.56 -29.50 7.15
N ASN A 144 -14.13 -29.48 5.95
CA ASN A 144 -15.49 -28.97 5.69
C ASN A 144 -15.72 -27.51 6.15
N GLN A 145 -14.64 -26.75 6.38
CA GLN A 145 -14.66 -25.33 6.72
C GLN A 145 -14.21 -24.50 5.52
N LYS A 146 -14.75 -23.28 5.40
CA LYS A 146 -14.28 -22.30 4.42
C LYS A 146 -12.95 -21.72 4.90
N LEU A 147 -11.85 -22.12 4.28
CA LEU A 147 -10.53 -21.59 4.55
C LEU A 147 -10.29 -20.32 3.73
N LEU A 148 -9.94 -19.21 4.38
CA LEU A 148 -9.36 -18.03 3.75
C LEU A 148 -7.85 -18.05 4.02
N LEU A 149 -7.06 -18.32 2.98
CA LEU A 149 -5.61 -18.27 3.06
C LEU A 149 -5.12 -16.92 2.55
N VAL A 150 -4.46 -16.14 3.41
CA VAL A 150 -3.79 -14.90 3.03
C VAL A 150 -2.29 -15.16 3.08
N LEU A 151 -1.68 -15.32 1.91
CA LEU A 151 -0.24 -15.44 1.78
C LEU A 151 0.36 -14.04 1.81
N ILE A 152 0.95 -13.68 2.94
CA ILE A 152 1.72 -12.45 3.07
C ILE A 152 3.17 -12.83 2.76
N ARG A 153 3.77 -12.17 1.79
CA ARG A 153 5.17 -12.40 1.43
C ARG A 153 6.03 -11.98 2.63
N HIS A 154 6.51 -12.95 3.39
CA HIS A 154 7.50 -12.71 4.44
C HIS A 154 8.86 -12.77 3.77
N PHE A 155 9.55 -11.64 3.74
CA PHE A 155 10.95 -11.57 3.36
C PHE A 155 11.75 -11.91 4.61
N GLY A 156 12.62 -12.91 4.52
CA GLY A 156 13.51 -13.34 5.57
C GLY A 156 14.90 -13.53 5.01
#